data_AF-A0A0R2QG83-F1
#
_entry.id   AF-A0A0R2QG83-F1
#
_cell.length_a   1.000
_cell.length_b   1.000
_cell.length_c   1.000
_cell.angle_alpha   90.00
_cell.angle_beta   90.00
_cell.angle_gamma   90.00
#
_symmetry.space_group_name_H-M   'P 1'
#
loop_
_entity.id
_entity.type
_entity.pdbx_description
1 polymer ?
#
loop_
_entity_poly.entity_id
_entity_poly.type
_entity_poly.pdbx_seq_one_letter_code
_entity_poly.pdbx_strand_id
1 'polypeptide(L)'
;MANPTLESTYDYVKVTPEILKRTLDIKQLLADFHVPLTAAAIQFPLRHPAVTCVVTGSRSVKELISNISDFDMDIPEAAWNALEESGLVNRIEI
;
A
#
# COMPACT_ATOMS: atom_id res chain seq x y z
N MET A 1 7.88 -7.90 6.29
CA MET A 1 7.04 -8.58 5.29
C MET A 1 5.64 -7.99 5.32
N ALA A 2 5.13 -7.50 4.18
CA ALA A 2 3.79 -6.97 4.04
C ALA A 2 2.77 -8.07 3.68
N ASN A 3 2.62 -9.02 4.60
CA ASN A 3 1.57 -10.03 4.50
C ASN A 3 0.78 -10.00 5.80
N PRO A 4 -0.33 -9.24 5.86
CA PRO A 4 -1.08 -9.05 7.10
C PRO A 4 -1.76 -10.35 7.51
N THR A 5 -1.71 -10.61 8.82
CA THR A 5 -2.32 -11.77 9.49
C THR A 5 -3.05 -11.30 10.75
N LEU A 6 -3.85 -12.16 11.38
CA LEU A 6 -4.47 -11.86 12.68
C LEU A 6 -3.44 -11.55 13.79
N GLU A 7 -2.20 -12.03 13.63
CA GLU A 7 -1.12 -11.75 14.58
C GLU A 7 -0.43 -10.39 14.34
N SER A 8 -0.72 -9.73 13.22
CA SER A 8 -0.15 -8.44 12.86
C SER A 8 -0.62 -7.33 13.78
N THR A 9 0.17 -6.25 13.84
CA THR A 9 -0.14 -5.08 14.65
C THR A 9 -0.40 -3.85 13.78
N TYR A 10 -1.32 -3.00 14.25
CA TYR A 10 -1.62 -1.67 13.71
C TYR A 10 -1.85 -0.73 14.91
N ASP A 11 -1.29 0.47 14.88
CA ASP A 11 -1.28 1.40 16.03
C ASP A 11 -0.86 0.76 17.36
N TYR A 12 0.20 -0.07 17.30
CA TYR A 12 0.78 -0.79 18.44
C TYR A 12 -0.16 -1.80 19.13
N VAL A 13 -1.35 -2.06 18.57
CA VAL A 13 -2.29 -3.08 19.04
C VAL A 13 -2.49 -4.16 17.98
N LYS A 14 -3.13 -5.28 18.33
CA LYS A 14 -3.51 -6.30 17.35
C LYS A 14 -4.47 -5.71 16.33
N VAL A 15 -4.28 -6.08 15.06
CA VAL A 15 -5.17 -5.64 13.98
C VAL A 15 -6.59 -6.15 14.24
N THR A 16 -7.59 -5.29 14.05
CA THR A 16 -8.98 -5.73 14.14
C THR A 16 -9.36 -6.52 12.87
N PRO A 17 -10.38 -7.40 12.93
CA PRO A 17 -10.83 -8.14 11.76
C PRO A 17 -11.22 -7.23 10.58
N GLU A 18 -11.77 -6.04 10.87
CA GLU A 18 -12.21 -5.07 9.85
C GLU A 18 -11.02 -4.47 9.10
N ILE A 19 -9.96 -4.08 9.81
CA ILE A 19 -8.74 -3.53 9.20
C ILE A 19 -8.02 -4.63 8.39
N LEU A 20 -7.94 -5.84 8.94
CA LEU A 20 -7.33 -6.97 8.24
C LEU A 20 -8.10 -7.27 6.94
N LYS A 21 -9.44 -7.34 7.02
CA LYS A 21 -10.29 -7.56 5.85
C LYS A 21 -10.06 -6.49 4.80
N ARG A 22 -10.13 -5.21 5.17
CA ARG A 22 -9.90 -4.09 4.24
C ARG A 22 -8.53 -4.18 3.57
N THR A 23 -7.50 -4.53 4.32
CA THR A 23 -6.13 -4.67 3.78
C THR A 23 -6.03 -5.85 2.79
N LEU A 24 -6.68 -6.97 3.10
CA LEU A 24 -6.74 -8.13 2.20
C LEU A 24 -7.55 -7.83 0.93
N ASP A 25 -8.64 -7.07 1.05
CA ASP A 25 -9.45 -6.63 -0.09
C ASP A 25 -8.63 -5.72 -1.02
N ILE A 26 -7.85 -4.77 -0.46
CA ILE A 26 -6.91 -3.93 -1.23
C ILE A 26 -5.86 -4.80 -1.94
N LYS A 27 -5.26 -5.74 -1.21
CA LYS A 27 -4.25 -6.66 -1.77
C LYS A 27 -4.80 -7.47 -2.93
N GLN A 28 -6.03 -7.97 -2.80
CA GLN A 28 -6.68 -8.77 -3.84
C GLN A 28 -6.98 -7.94 -5.09
N LEU A 29 -7.50 -6.72 -4.92
CA LEU A 29 -7.76 -5.82 -6.04
C LEU A 29 -6.47 -5.47 -6.80
N LEU A 30 -5.39 -5.14 -6.09
CA LEU A 30 -4.10 -4.83 -6.71
C LEU A 30 -3.47 -6.03 -7.44
N ALA A 31 -3.78 -7.25 -7.01
CA ALA A 31 -3.28 -8.47 -7.66
C ALA A 31 -3.79 -8.60 -9.11
N ASP A 32 -4.99 -8.12 -9.41
CA ASP A 32 -5.55 -8.12 -10.78
C ASP A 32 -4.73 -7.23 -11.73
N PHE A 33 -4.03 -6.23 -11.18
CA PHE A 33 -3.12 -5.35 -11.90
C PHE A 33 -1.65 -5.78 -11.80
N HIS A 34 -1.37 -6.92 -11.17
CA HIS A 34 -0.01 -7.39 -10.87
C HIS A 34 0.81 -6.39 -10.02
N VAL A 35 0.14 -5.57 -9.22
CA VAL A 35 0.77 -4.57 -8.35
C VAL A 35 0.91 -5.13 -6.93
N PRO A 36 2.13 -5.15 -6.36
CA PRO A 36 2.30 -5.49 -4.95
C PRO A 36 1.65 -4.45 -4.04
N LEU A 37 1.06 -4.90 -2.93
CA LEU A 37 0.48 -4.02 -1.91
C LEU A 37 1.49 -2.98 -1.39
N THR A 38 2.76 -3.34 -1.26
CA THR A 38 3.83 -2.45 -0.78
C THR A 38 4.20 -1.36 -1.76
N ALA A 39 4.25 -1.68 -3.06
CA ALA A 39 4.46 -0.69 -4.12
C ALA A 39 3.34 0.37 -4.06
N ALA A 40 2.08 -0.08 -4.03
CA ALA A 40 0.96 0.83 -3.90
C ALA A 40 1.02 1.65 -2.60
N ALA A 41 1.35 1.04 -1.47
CA ALA A 41 1.40 1.72 -0.18
C ALA A 41 2.50 2.80 -0.10
N ILE A 42 3.68 2.55 -0.67
CA ILE A 42 4.79 3.52 -0.67
C ILE A 42 4.50 4.69 -1.62
N GLN A 43 3.85 4.42 -2.76
CA GLN A 43 3.56 5.43 -3.77
C GLN A 43 2.26 6.22 -3.51
N PHE A 44 1.29 5.64 -2.79
CA PHE A 44 -0.03 6.26 -2.61
C PHE A 44 0.01 7.70 -2.06
N PRO A 45 0.79 8.04 -1.01
CA PRO A 45 0.82 9.42 -0.50
C PRO A 45 1.36 10.43 -1.51
N LEU A 46 2.27 10.01 -2.41
CA LEU A 46 2.88 10.88 -3.42
C LEU A 46 1.92 11.32 -4.51
N ARG A 47 0.74 10.70 -4.59
CA ARG A 47 -0.33 11.13 -5.51
C ARG A 47 -0.95 12.48 -5.11
N HIS A 48 -0.75 12.95 -3.86
CA HIS A 48 -1.24 14.26 -3.43
C HIS A 48 -0.14 15.33 -3.59
N PRO A 49 -0.41 16.49 -4.24
CA PRO A 49 0.62 17.48 -4.61
C PRO A 49 1.35 18.11 -3.42
N ALA A 50 0.74 18.13 -2.23
CA ALA A 50 1.40 18.60 -1.01
C ALA A 50 2.46 17.64 -0.43
N VAL A 51 2.55 16.40 -0.91
CA VAL A 51 3.49 15.39 -0.41
C VAL A 51 4.74 15.38 -1.28
N THR A 52 5.87 15.81 -0.73
CA THR A 52 7.15 15.88 -1.45
C THR A 52 8.02 14.64 -1.27
N CYS A 53 7.83 13.88 -0.20
CA CYS A 53 8.59 12.66 0.07
C CYS A 53 7.81 11.69 0.96
N VAL A 54 8.10 10.40 0.82
CA VAL A 54 7.63 9.32 1.70
C VAL A 54 8.83 8.66 2.35
N VAL A 55 8.86 8.62 3.69
CA VAL A 55 9.92 7.97 4.46
C VAL A 55 9.54 6.51 4.69
N THR A 56 10.44 5.59 4.30
CA THR A 56 10.25 4.15 4.53
C THR A 56 11.31 3.61 5.50
N GLY A 57 10.91 2.65 6.34
CA GLY A 57 11.83 1.94 7.22
C GLY A 57 12.32 0.64 6.59
N SER A 58 13.57 0.27 6.87
CA SER A 58 14.13 -1.04 6.51
C SER A 58 15.06 -1.52 7.63
N ARG A 59 14.99 -2.81 7.96
CA ARG A 59 15.84 -3.46 8.98
C ARG A 59 16.99 -4.25 8.38
N SER A 60 17.05 -4.34 7.05
CA SER A 60 18.09 -5.05 6.32
C SER A 60 18.27 -4.48 4.92
N VAL A 61 19.42 -4.75 4.31
CA VAL A 61 19.71 -4.39 2.92
C VAL A 61 18.69 -5.00 1.95
N LYS A 62 18.23 -6.23 2.22
CA LYS A 62 17.19 -6.88 1.41
C LYS A 62 15.88 -6.07 1.43
N GLU A 63 15.46 -5.62 2.60
CA GLU A 63 14.25 -4.78 2.73
C GLU A 63 14.45 -3.42 2.04
N LEU A 64 15.63 -2.80 2.17
CA LEU A 64 15.95 -1.57 1.46
C LEU A 64 15.82 -1.73 -0.06
N ILE A 65 16.41 -2.79 -0.62
CA ILE A 65 16.34 -3.08 -2.06
C ILE A 65 14.89 -3.33 -2.49
N SER A 66 14.09 -4.05 -1.70
CA SER A 66 12.66 -4.23 -1.97
C SER A 66 11.90 -2.91 -1.97
N ASN A 67 12.13 -2.03 -0.99
CA ASN A 67 11.47 -0.72 -0.94
C ASN A 67 11.82 0.14 -2.18
N ILE A 68 13.08 0.11 -2.64
CA ILE A 68 13.50 0.81 -3.86
C ILE A 68 12.77 0.22 -5.08
N SER A 69 12.77 -1.10 -5.23
CA SER A 69 12.07 -1.75 -6.35
C SER A 69 10.56 -1.48 -6.36
N ASP A 70 9.94 -1.43 -5.18
CA ASP A 70 8.51 -1.12 -5.03
C ASP A 70 8.21 0.35 -5.32
N PHE A 71 9.14 1.25 -5.00
CA PHE A 71 9.05 2.67 -5.31
C PHE A 71 9.18 2.95 -6.80
N ASP A 72 10.13 2.29 -7.48
CA ASP A 72 10.41 2.47 -8.90
C ASP A 72 9.43 1.73 -9.84
N MET A 73 8.51 0.93 -9.30
CA MET A 73 7.53 0.21 -10.10
C MET A 73 6.49 1.16 -10.71
N ASP A 74 6.29 1.10 -12.02
CA ASP A 74 5.19 1.79 -12.68
C ASP A 74 3.84 1.18 -12.28
N ILE A 75 3.01 1.95 -11.58
CA ILE A 75 1.65 1.54 -11.22
C ILE A 75 0.65 2.12 -12.23
N PRO A 76 -0.10 1.26 -12.95
CA PRO A 76 -1.08 1.74 -13.93
C PRO A 76 -2.14 2.63 -13.30
N GLU A 77 -2.52 3.71 -13.99
CA GLU A 77 -3.59 4.62 -13.54
C GLU A 77 -4.91 3.88 -13.25
N ALA A 78 -5.21 2.85 -14.04
CA ALA A 78 -6.38 2.00 -13.84
C ALA A 78 -6.40 1.30 -12.48
N ALA A 79 -5.24 0.95 -11.89
CA ALA A 79 -5.16 0.36 -10.56
C ALA A 79 -5.56 1.37 -9.48
N TRP A 80 -5.16 2.63 -9.64
CA TRP A 80 -5.55 3.72 -8.73
C TRP A 80 -7.04 4.01 -8.82
N ASN A 81 -7.57 4.10 -10.05
CA ASN A 81 -9.00 4.34 -10.27
C ASN A 81 -9.84 3.23 -9.64
N ALA A 82 -9.45 1.96 -9.85
CA ALA A 82 -10.13 0.81 -9.25
C ALA A 82 -10.14 0.86 -7.71
N LEU A 83 -9.03 1.24 -7.08
CA LEU A 83 -8.95 1.39 -5.61
C LEU A 83 -9.88 2.48 -5.08
N GLU A 84 -9.98 3.61 -5.78
CA GLU A 84 -10.85 4.72 -5.39
C GLU A 84 -12.33 4.38 -5.60
N GLU A 85 -12.66 3.79 -6.75
CA GLU A 85 -14.03 3.38 -7.10
C GLU A 85 -14.55 2.29 -6.17
N SER A 86 -13.68 1.41 -5.67
CA SER A 86 -14.05 0.36 -4.72
C SER A 86 -14.35 0.90 -3.31
N GLY A 87 -14.05 2.19 -3.04
CA GLY A 87 -14.17 2.80 -1.71
C GLY A 87 -13.21 2.21 -0.66
N LEU A 88 -12.21 1.43 -1.10
CA LEU A 88 -11.22 0.82 -0.19
C LEU A 88 -10.17 1.83 0.26
N VAL A 89 -9.96 2.89 -0.50
CA VAL A 89 -9.15 4.06 -0.13
C VAL A 89 -9.98 5.32 -0.30
N ASN A 90 -9.60 6.39 0.39
CA ASN A 90 -10.19 7.69 0.14
C ASN A 90 -9.65 8.22 -1.19
N ARG A 91 -10.53 8.83 -1.98
CA ARG A 91 -10.11 9.58 -3.16
C ARG A 91 -9.25 10.77 -2.72
N ILE A 92 -8.19 11.03 -3.49
CA ILE A 92 -7.36 12.21 -3.30
C ILE A 92 -8.05 13.37 -4.03
N GLU A 93 -8.56 14.31 -3.26
CA GLU A 93 -9.09 15.58 -3.78
C GLU A 93 -7.91 16.56 -3.92
N ILE A 94 -7.84 17.26 -5.05
CA ILE A 94 -6.80 18.25 -5.38
C ILE A 94 -7.45 19.61 -5.59
#